data_AF-A0A849VS42-F1
#
_entry.id   AF-A0A849VS42-F1
#
_cell.length_a   1.000
_cell.length_b   1.000
_cell.length_c   1.000
_cell.angle_alpha   90.00
_cell.angle_beta   90.00
_cell.angle_gamma   90.00
#
_symmetry.space_group_name_H-M   'P 1'
#
loop_
_entity.id
_entity.type
_entity.pdbx_description
1 polymer ?
#
loop_
_entity_poly.entity_id
_entity_poly.type
_entity_poly.pdbx_seq_one_letter_code
_entity_poly.pdbx_strand_id
1 'polypeptide(L)'
;MSADFYCWAASAGMTPSDPNFDEWVDAKTESTDKKAAPSLEAFADALLKRYPDLAPQGGATIWTFSPIKSTISDDFMSLHLTWDGLQEALAFIVETAHRHDIGCYDPQTGDYYPAPVRSSPSLISRLFKGLSGRSN
;
A
#
# COMPACT_ATOMS: atom_id res chain seq x y z
N MET A 1 8.81 14.60 -15.81
CA MET A 1 8.38 13.21 -16.10
C MET A 1 7.66 12.70 -14.87
N SER A 2 6.59 11.93 -15.04
CA SER A 2 5.82 11.32 -13.96
C SER A 2 6.17 9.84 -13.79
N ALA A 3 6.03 9.37 -12.56
CA ALA A 3 6.07 7.99 -12.14
C ALA A 3 4.66 7.49 -11.84
N ASP A 4 4.39 6.24 -12.17
CA ASP A 4 3.26 5.50 -11.61
C ASP A 4 3.77 4.51 -10.57
N PHE A 5 3.10 4.39 -9.44
CA PHE A 5 3.43 3.42 -8.41
C PHE A 5 2.15 2.76 -7.92
N TYR A 6 1.98 1.48 -8.23
CA TYR A 6 0.75 0.74 -8.00
C TYR A 6 0.72 0.17 -6.59
N CYS A 7 -0.41 0.31 -5.90
CA CYS A 7 -0.60 -0.16 -4.54
C CYS A 7 -1.92 -0.91 -4.45
N TRP A 8 -1.95 -2.06 -3.79
CA TRP A 8 -3.20 -2.78 -3.55
C TRP A 8 -3.22 -3.53 -2.22
N ALA A 9 -4.41 -3.71 -1.67
CA ALA A 9 -4.58 -4.45 -0.44
C ALA A 9 -4.18 -5.92 -0.62
N ALA A 10 -3.55 -6.53 0.39
CA ALA A 10 -3.19 -7.94 0.37
C ALA A 10 -4.39 -8.87 0.11
N SER A 11 -5.61 -8.44 0.45
CA SER A 11 -6.85 -9.17 0.20
C SER A 11 -7.18 -9.36 -1.29
N ALA A 12 -6.60 -8.54 -2.18
CA ALA A 12 -6.79 -8.70 -3.62
C ALA A 12 -6.17 -10.00 -4.15
N GLY A 13 -5.17 -10.55 -3.43
CA GLY A 13 -4.52 -11.82 -3.79
C GLY A 13 -3.76 -11.78 -5.11
N MET A 14 -3.42 -10.59 -5.61
CA MET A 14 -2.77 -10.38 -6.90
C MET A 14 -1.27 -10.14 -6.74
N THR A 15 -0.47 -10.66 -7.67
CA THR A 15 0.98 -10.44 -7.78
C THR A 15 1.37 -10.08 -9.20
N PRO A 16 2.48 -9.34 -9.43
CA PRO A 16 2.94 -9.02 -10.79
C PRO A 16 3.37 -10.23 -11.64
N SER A 17 3.50 -11.42 -11.03
CA SER A 17 3.82 -12.66 -11.73
C SER A 17 2.57 -13.40 -12.24
N ASP A 18 1.37 -12.96 -11.84
CA ASP A 18 0.13 -13.58 -12.29
C ASP A 18 -0.13 -13.26 -13.78
N PRO A 19 -0.57 -14.24 -14.58
CA PRO A 19 -0.69 -14.09 -16.03
C PRO A 19 -1.75 -13.06 -16.46
N ASN A 20 -2.66 -12.68 -15.55
CA ASN A 20 -3.71 -11.70 -15.76
C ASN A 20 -3.43 -10.38 -15.02
N PHE A 21 -2.20 -10.14 -14.56
CA PHE A 21 -1.85 -8.94 -13.80
C PHE A 21 -2.15 -7.66 -14.60
N ASP A 22 -1.71 -7.58 -15.85
CA ASP A 22 -1.90 -6.40 -16.70
C ASP A 22 -3.39 -6.12 -16.94
N GLU A 23 -4.17 -7.16 -17.29
CA GLU A 23 -5.62 -7.05 -17.47
C GLU A 23 -6.33 -6.61 -16.18
N TRP A 24 -5.86 -7.07 -15.02
CA TRP A 24 -6.39 -6.68 -13.73
C TRP A 24 -6.06 -5.21 -13.39
N VAL A 25 -4.84 -4.74 -13.66
CA VAL A 25 -4.44 -3.34 -13.47
C VAL A 25 -5.26 -2.42 -14.38
N ASP A 26 -5.42 -2.79 -15.66
CA ASP A 26 -6.24 -2.03 -16.62
C ASP A 26 -7.69 -1.92 -16.13
N ALA A 27 -8.30 -3.06 -15.75
CA ALA A 27 -9.65 -3.09 -15.22
C ALA A 27 -9.82 -2.23 -13.95
N LYS A 28 -8.82 -2.22 -13.05
CA LYS A 28 -8.84 -1.40 -11.82
C LYS A 28 -8.63 0.09 -12.11
N THR A 29 -7.84 0.42 -13.11
CA THR A 29 -7.58 1.81 -13.52
C THR A 29 -8.78 2.42 -14.25
N GLU A 30 -9.49 1.62 -15.06
CA GLU A 30 -10.70 2.05 -15.76
C GLU A 30 -11.97 2.00 -14.89
N SER A 31 -11.91 1.31 -13.75
CA SER A 31 -13.04 1.17 -12.83
C SER A 31 -13.47 2.52 -12.27
N THR A 32 -14.77 2.80 -12.41
CA THR A 32 -15.42 4.00 -11.83
C THR A 32 -15.98 3.77 -10.43
N ASP A 33 -15.81 2.56 -9.87
CA ASP A 33 -16.20 2.27 -8.49
C ASP A 33 -15.31 3.04 -7.52
N LYS A 34 -15.93 3.89 -6.71
CA LYS A 34 -15.26 4.76 -5.74
C LYS A 34 -15.23 4.18 -4.35
N LYS A 35 -15.67 2.94 -4.16
CA LYS A 35 -15.68 2.31 -2.84
C LYS A 35 -14.25 1.95 -2.43
N ALA A 36 -13.55 2.88 -1.80
CA ALA A 36 -12.20 2.64 -1.33
C ALA A 36 -12.17 1.60 -0.19
N ALA A 37 -11.23 0.66 -0.27
CA ALA A 37 -10.89 -0.21 0.85
C ALA A 37 -10.41 0.64 2.04
N PRO A 38 -10.88 0.39 3.27
CA PRO A 38 -10.49 1.19 4.44
C PRO A 38 -8.97 1.22 4.69
N SER A 39 -8.24 0.18 4.31
CA SER A 39 -6.77 0.14 4.39
C SER A 39 -6.12 1.15 3.45
N LEU A 40 -6.63 1.29 2.22
CA LEU A 40 -6.13 2.25 1.23
C LEU A 40 -6.48 3.69 1.61
N GLU A 41 -7.67 3.92 2.18
CA GLU A 41 -8.01 5.25 2.72
C GLU A 41 -7.05 5.68 3.84
N ALA A 42 -6.80 4.76 4.79
CA ALA A 42 -5.89 5.03 5.91
C ALA A 42 -4.44 5.22 5.44
N PHE A 43 -4.01 4.45 4.44
CA PHE A 43 -2.72 4.61 3.78
C PHE A 43 -2.60 5.97 3.10
N ALA A 44 -3.61 6.36 2.30
CA ALA A 44 -3.63 7.68 1.66
C ALA A 44 -3.59 8.82 2.70
N ASP A 45 -4.34 8.69 3.80
CA ASP A 45 -4.28 9.67 4.90
C ASP A 45 -2.89 9.75 5.56
N ALA A 46 -2.18 8.62 5.67
CA ALA A 46 -0.82 8.61 6.19
C ALA A 46 0.18 9.26 5.23
N LEU A 47 0.02 9.04 3.91
CA LEU A 47 0.81 9.73 2.88
C LEU A 47 0.59 11.24 2.92
N LEU A 48 -0.67 11.68 2.99
CA LEU A 48 -1.04 13.10 2.99
C LEU A 48 -0.54 13.88 4.22
N LYS A 49 -0.30 13.20 5.34
CA LYS A 49 0.34 13.83 6.52
C LYS A 49 1.78 14.26 6.26
N ARG A 50 2.50 13.52 5.39
CA ARG A 50 3.89 13.81 5.06
C ARG A 50 4.02 14.63 3.79
N TYR A 51 3.22 14.29 2.78
CA TYR A 51 3.21 14.90 1.46
C TYR A 51 1.78 15.39 1.16
N PRO A 52 1.45 16.64 1.53
CA PRO A 52 0.11 17.18 1.30
C PRO A 52 -0.27 17.21 -0.18
N ASP A 53 -1.58 17.16 -0.43
CA ASP A 53 -2.15 17.39 -1.77
C ASP A 53 -1.72 18.74 -2.35
N LEU A 54 -1.78 18.85 -3.68
CA LEU A 54 -1.43 20.08 -4.37
C LEU A 54 -2.42 21.19 -3.98
N ALA A 55 -1.95 22.19 -3.23
CA ALA A 55 -2.75 23.36 -2.90
C ALA A 55 -3.00 24.21 -4.16
N PRO A 56 -4.16 24.90 -4.28
CA PRO A 56 -4.48 25.75 -5.43
C PRO A 56 -3.45 26.86 -5.73
N GLN A 57 -2.71 27.28 -4.70
CA GLN A 57 -1.69 28.33 -4.79
C GLN A 57 -0.32 27.82 -5.30
N GLY A 58 -0.18 26.52 -5.56
CA GLY A 58 1.10 25.88 -5.87
C GLY A 58 1.95 25.67 -4.62
N GLY A 59 2.36 24.43 -4.39
CA GLY A 59 3.29 24.05 -3.33
C GLY A 59 4.22 22.96 -3.84
N ALA A 60 5.40 22.84 -3.23
CA ALA A 60 6.30 21.72 -3.51
C ALA A 60 5.64 20.43 -2.99
N THR A 61 5.10 19.63 -3.89
CA THR A 61 4.56 18.29 -3.60
C THR A 61 5.20 17.30 -4.56
N ILE A 62 5.24 16.03 -4.13
CA ILE A 62 5.73 14.93 -4.95
C ILE A 62 4.66 14.42 -5.91
N TRP A 63 3.40 14.80 -5.72
CA TRP A 63 2.27 14.33 -6.53
C TRP A 63 2.18 15.04 -7.88
N THR A 64 2.00 14.28 -8.96
CA THR A 64 1.64 14.82 -10.29
C THR A 64 0.14 14.82 -10.54
N PHE A 65 -0.62 14.12 -9.70
CA PHE A 65 -2.08 14.08 -9.73
C PHE A 65 -2.64 14.26 -8.32
N SER A 66 -3.70 15.08 -8.21
CA SER A 66 -4.32 15.46 -6.94
C SER A 66 -5.82 15.67 -7.16
N PRO A 67 -6.69 15.37 -6.19
CA PRO A 67 -6.38 14.82 -4.86
C PRO A 67 -5.98 13.35 -4.91
N ILE A 68 -5.02 12.90 -4.10
CA ILE A 68 -4.53 11.50 -4.21
C ILE A 68 -5.66 10.48 -3.99
N LYS A 69 -6.61 10.79 -3.10
CA LYS A 69 -7.71 9.85 -2.77
C LYS A 69 -8.65 9.56 -3.94
N SER A 70 -8.62 10.35 -5.01
CA SER A 70 -9.42 10.07 -6.19
C SER A 70 -8.84 8.95 -7.08
N THR A 71 -7.61 8.51 -6.81
CA THR A 71 -6.98 7.39 -7.53
C THR A 71 -7.27 6.02 -6.93
N ILE A 72 -8.04 5.97 -5.83
CA ILE A 72 -8.44 4.72 -5.20
C ILE A 72 -9.64 4.13 -5.93
N SER A 73 -9.50 2.89 -6.38
CA SER A 73 -10.57 2.08 -6.96
C SER A 73 -10.62 0.72 -6.26
N ASP A 74 -11.64 0.51 -5.44
CA ASP A 74 -11.81 -0.70 -4.63
C ASP A 74 -10.59 -0.99 -3.72
N ASP A 75 -9.86 -2.06 -4.01
CA ASP A 75 -8.66 -2.51 -3.31
C ASP A 75 -7.35 -2.13 -4.02
N PHE A 76 -7.42 -1.25 -5.03
CA PHE A 76 -6.29 -0.76 -5.81
C PHE A 76 -6.17 0.78 -5.74
N MET A 77 -4.94 1.27 -5.81
CA MET A 77 -4.61 2.69 -5.90
C MET A 77 -3.39 2.89 -6.79
N SER A 78 -3.51 3.77 -7.78
CA SER A 78 -2.36 4.23 -8.56
C SER A 78 -1.84 5.55 -8.00
N LEU A 79 -0.58 5.59 -7.56
CA LEU A 79 0.06 6.83 -7.15
C LEU A 79 0.78 7.44 -8.35
N HIS A 80 0.46 8.69 -8.67
CA HIS A 80 1.13 9.45 -9.71
C HIS A 80 2.06 10.48 -9.08
N LEU A 81 3.37 10.29 -9.24
CA LEU A 81 4.40 11.12 -8.62
C LEU A 81 5.31 11.78 -9.66
N THR A 82 6.09 12.78 -9.24
CA THR A 82 7.26 13.19 -10.00
C THR A 82 8.35 12.12 -9.89
N TRP A 83 9.22 12.01 -10.89
CA TRP A 83 10.31 11.03 -10.89
C TRP A 83 11.22 11.17 -9.65
N ASP A 84 11.60 12.41 -9.32
CA ASP A 84 12.40 12.73 -8.14
C ASP A 84 11.61 12.46 -6.83
N GLY A 85 10.30 12.71 -6.85
CA GLY A 85 9.40 12.47 -5.73
C GLY A 85 9.26 10.98 -5.39
N LEU A 86 9.18 10.10 -6.41
CA LEU A 86 9.20 8.66 -6.18
C LEU A 86 10.53 8.23 -5.54
N GLN A 87 11.68 8.69 -6.07
CA GLN A 87 12.98 8.34 -5.51
C GLN A 87 13.14 8.76 -4.04
N GLU A 88 12.66 9.97 -3.69
CA GLU A 88 12.69 10.46 -2.31
C GLU A 88 11.74 9.69 -1.39
N ALA A 89 10.51 9.44 -1.85
CA ALA A 89 9.43 8.96 -1.01
C ALA A 89 9.29 7.43 -0.98
N LEU A 90 9.93 6.69 -1.89
CA LEU A 90 9.75 5.25 -2.08
C LEU A 90 9.82 4.47 -0.76
N ALA A 91 10.88 4.66 0.02
CA ALA A 91 11.06 3.97 1.30
C ALA A 91 9.92 4.27 2.28
N PHE A 92 9.47 5.52 2.34
CA PHE A 92 8.36 5.94 3.20
C PHE A 92 7.01 5.38 2.71
N ILE A 93 6.76 5.38 1.40
CA ILE A 93 5.55 4.85 0.79
C ILE A 93 5.45 3.35 1.09
N VAL A 94 6.51 2.58 0.83
CA VAL A 94 6.55 1.12 1.07
C VAL A 94 6.39 0.81 2.56
N GLU A 95 7.11 1.50 3.44
CA GLU A 95 6.98 1.28 4.89
C GLU A 95 5.54 1.58 5.37
N THR A 96 4.94 2.65 4.88
CA THR A 96 3.57 3.02 5.23
C THR A 96 2.57 2.01 4.68
N ALA A 97 2.73 1.57 3.43
CA ALA A 97 1.89 0.55 2.81
C ALA A 97 1.91 -0.76 3.62
N HIS A 98 3.09 -1.21 4.04
CA HIS A 98 3.24 -2.42 4.84
C HIS A 98 2.50 -2.35 6.18
N ARG A 99 2.47 -1.17 6.84
CA ARG A 99 1.70 -0.98 8.09
C ARG A 99 0.19 -1.14 7.90
N HIS A 100 -0.29 -1.06 6.66
CA HIS A 100 -1.69 -1.16 6.28
C HIS A 100 -2.01 -2.44 5.46
N ASP A 101 -1.10 -3.42 5.45
CA ASP A 101 -1.19 -4.67 4.65
C ASP A 101 -1.39 -4.42 3.15
N ILE A 102 -0.68 -3.44 2.61
CA ILE A 102 -0.70 -3.09 1.19
C ILE A 102 0.61 -3.54 0.56
N GLY A 103 0.51 -4.16 -0.62
CA GLY A 103 1.64 -4.43 -1.50
C GLY A 103 1.80 -3.30 -2.51
N CYS A 104 3.03 -3.09 -2.98
CA CYS A 104 3.34 -2.07 -3.96
C CYS A 104 4.14 -2.62 -5.14
N TYR A 105 4.00 -2.01 -6.31
CA TYR A 105 4.74 -2.36 -7.52
C TYR A 105 5.18 -1.10 -8.27
N ASP A 106 6.44 -1.11 -8.69
CA ASP A 106 7.03 -0.10 -9.57
C ASP A 106 7.06 -0.66 -11.01
N PRO A 107 6.16 -0.20 -11.91
CA PRO A 107 6.14 -0.66 -13.29
C PRO A 107 7.30 -0.13 -14.14
N GLN A 108 8.07 0.86 -13.65
CA GLN A 108 9.24 1.37 -14.37
C GLN A 108 10.49 0.53 -14.13
N THR A 109 10.64 -0.05 -12.93
CA THR A 109 11.78 -0.91 -12.57
C THR A 109 11.43 -2.41 -12.57
N GLY A 110 10.15 -2.75 -12.43
CA GLY A 110 9.68 -4.11 -12.20
C GLY A 110 9.78 -4.56 -10.74
N ASP A 111 10.15 -3.66 -9.82
CA ASP A 111 10.30 -3.99 -8.41
C ASP A 111 8.94 -4.20 -7.73
N TYR A 112 8.80 -5.35 -7.06
CA TYR A 112 7.61 -5.70 -6.30
C TYR A 112 7.90 -5.75 -4.79
N TYR A 113 7.08 -5.04 -4.02
CA TYR A 113 7.13 -4.92 -2.57
C TYR A 113 5.88 -5.62 -1.98
N PRO A 114 5.94 -6.92 -1.68
CA PRO A 114 4.78 -7.66 -1.20
C PRO A 114 4.33 -7.20 0.18
N ALA A 115 3.00 -7.17 0.40
CA ALA A 115 2.43 -6.90 1.71
C ALA A 115 3.02 -7.88 2.76
N PRO A 116 3.31 -7.42 3.99
CA PRO A 116 3.87 -8.28 5.00
C PRO A 116 2.91 -9.42 5.32
N VAL A 117 3.43 -10.64 5.30
CA VAL A 117 2.67 -11.81 5.74
C VAL A 117 2.37 -11.61 7.21
N ARG A 118 1.09 -11.43 7.59
CA ARG A 118 0.68 -11.43 9.00
C ARG A 118 0.97 -12.81 9.57
N SER A 119 2.18 -12.97 10.10
CA SER A 119 2.51 -14.08 10.98
C SER A 119 1.60 -13.93 12.18
N SER A 120 0.48 -14.66 12.19
CA SER A 120 -0.33 -14.79 13.40
C SER A 120 0.63 -15.17 14.52
N PRO A 121 0.69 -14.43 15.65
CA PRO A 121 1.52 -14.86 16.77
C PRO A 121 0.95 -16.20 17.22
N SER A 122 1.64 -17.27 16.84
CA SER A 122 1.33 -18.62 17.23
C SER A 122 1.16 -18.65 18.74
N LEU A 123 0.03 -19.18 19.21
CA LEU A 123 -0.36 -19.33 20.62
C LEU A 123 0.56 -20.29 21.41
N ILE A 124 1.87 -20.31 21.14
CA ILE A 124 2.85 -21.09 21.89
C ILE A 124 3.36 -20.24 23.06
N SER A 125 2.49 -19.99 24.04
CA SER A 125 2.93 -19.56 25.39
C SER A 125 2.02 -20.00 26.53
N ARG A 126 1.02 -20.86 26.31
CA ARG A 126 0.13 -21.38 27.38
C ARG A 126 0.33 -22.84 27.77
N LEU A 127 1.49 -23.45 27.52
CA LEU A 127 1.77 -24.84 27.95
C LEU A 127 2.90 -25.00 28.99
N PHE A 128 3.57 -23.95 29.44
CA PHE A 128 4.62 -24.04 30.47
C PHE A 128 4.26 -23.32 31.78
N LYS A 129 3.03 -23.48 32.27
CA LYS A 129 2.66 -23.05 33.62
C LYS A 129 1.87 -24.14 34.35
N GLY A 130 2.44 -25.33 34.41
CA GLY A 130 1.79 -26.51 35.00
C GLY A 130 2.74 -27.52 35.63
N LEU A 131 3.92 -27.12 36.10
CA LEU A 131 4.80 -28.00 36.91
C LEU A 131 5.57 -27.17 37.93
N SER A 132 4.88 -26.74 38.99
CA SER A 132 5.54 -26.46 40.26
C SER A 132 4.53 -26.54 41.39
N GLY A 133 4.76 -27.46 42.33
CA GLY A 133 4.21 -27.37 43.69
C GLY A 133 3.21 -28.44 44.08
N ARG A 134 3.70 -29.64 44.44
CA ARG A 134 3.25 -30.32 45.67
C ARG A 134 4.24 -31.39 46.11
N SER A 135 5.10 -31.02 47.06
CA SER A 135 5.61 -31.96 48.07
C SER A 135 4.96 -31.57 49.39
N ASN A 136 4.27 -32.51 50.00
CA ASN A 136 4.21 -32.68 51.44
C ASN A 136 4.00 -34.16 51.73
#